data_AF-A0A7J8UKK8-F1
#
_entry.id   AF-A0A7J8UKK8-F1
#
_cell.length_a   1.000
_cell.length_b   1.000
_cell.length_c   1.000
_cell.angle_alpha   90.00
_cell.angle_beta   90.00
_cell.angle_gamma   90.00
#
_symmetry.space_group_name_H-M   'P 1'
#
loop_
_entity.id
_entity.type
_entity.pdbx_description
1 polymer ?
#
loop_
_entity_poly.entity_id
_entity_poly.type
_entity_poly.pdbx_seq_one_letter_code
_entity_poly.pdbx_strand_id
1 'polypeptide(L)'
;MEAILESLGLWGATKDDRTPENDEILKQLGGGSQLMVVNCFPPCPEPDLTLGMPPHSDYGFLTLLLQDDVEGLQIQYKGEWITVEPMHNSFVVNIGDHLEIFSNGRYKSVLHRVFVNPAKLRLSVALLHSLPFGYMVRPSPKLIDDANPRRYKDTDFATFLHYIST
;
A
#
# COMPACT_ATOMS: atom_id res chain seq x y z
N MET A 1 -4.40 -4.27 12.35
CA MET A 1 -3.14 -3.52 12.42
C MET A 1 -2.13 -4.15 13.36
N GLU A 2 -2.52 -4.70 14.51
CA GLU A 2 -1.61 -5.44 15.42
C GLU A 2 -0.85 -6.56 14.69
N ALA A 3 -1.51 -7.32 13.81
CA ALA A 3 -0.86 -8.36 13.00
C ALA A 3 0.32 -7.84 12.14
N ILE A 4 0.30 -6.57 11.71
CA ILE A 4 1.41 -5.95 10.96
C ILE A 4 2.60 -5.74 11.88
N LEU A 5 2.37 -5.29 13.12
CA LEU A 5 3.44 -5.12 14.09
C LEU A 5 3.98 -6.46 14.57
N GLU A 6 3.10 -7.44 14.78
CA GLU A 6 3.49 -8.80 15.19
C GLU A 6 4.39 -9.46 14.15
N SER A 7 3.98 -9.40 12.88
CA SER A 7 4.78 -9.94 11.77
C SER A 7 6.11 -9.20 11.56
N LEU A 8 6.23 -7.95 12.02
CA LEU A 8 7.49 -7.21 12.04
C LEU A 8 8.35 -7.48 13.29
N GLY A 9 7.85 -8.27 14.24
CA GLY A 9 8.51 -8.49 15.54
C GLY A 9 8.46 -7.27 16.46
N LEU A 10 7.51 -6.36 16.24
CA LEU A 10 7.28 -5.15 17.04
C LEU A 10 6.16 -5.34 18.08
N TRP A 11 5.43 -6.45 18.02
CA TRP A 11 4.30 -6.75 18.90
C TRP A 11 4.32 -8.24 19.28
N GLY A 12 4.35 -8.55 20.58
CA GLY A 12 4.60 -9.91 21.07
C GLY A 12 4.31 -10.08 22.56
N ALA A 13 4.30 -11.35 23.03
CA ALA A 13 3.74 -11.79 24.32
C ALA A 13 4.49 -11.33 25.58
N THR A 14 5.66 -10.70 25.46
CA THR A 14 6.45 -10.25 26.61
C THR A 14 6.28 -8.75 26.85
N LYS A 15 6.35 -8.31 28.11
CA LYS A 15 6.23 -6.89 28.48
C LYS A 15 7.32 -5.98 27.85
N ASP A 16 8.37 -6.57 27.29
CA ASP A 16 9.51 -5.87 26.67
C ASP A 16 9.26 -5.50 25.18
N ASP A 17 8.23 -6.08 24.55
CA ASP A 17 7.90 -5.83 23.14
C ASP A 17 7.08 -4.55 22.94
N ARG A 18 6.30 -4.16 23.96
CA ARG A 18 5.52 -2.91 23.96
C ARG A 18 6.42 -1.73 24.25
N THR A 19 6.73 -0.99 23.20
CA THR A 19 7.37 0.31 23.34
C THR A 19 6.34 1.42 23.19
N PRO A 20 6.59 2.62 23.78
CA PRO A 20 5.76 3.79 23.54
C PRO A 20 5.58 4.09 22.05
N GLU A 21 6.57 3.79 21.21
CA GLU A 21 6.53 4.00 19.77
C GLU A 21 5.56 3.02 19.06
N ASN A 22 5.55 1.75 19.46
CA ASN A 22 4.64 0.74 18.92
C ASN A 22 3.18 0.97 19.36
N ASP A 23 2.98 1.43 20.60
CA ASP A 23 1.65 1.82 21.08
C ASP A 23 1.17 3.09 20.36
N GLU A 24 2.09 4.04 20.10
CA GLU A 24 1.76 5.27 19.38
C GLU A 24 1.38 4.98 17.93
N ILE A 25 2.09 4.12 17.19
CA ILE A 25 1.70 3.82 15.80
C ILE A 25 0.32 3.16 15.72
N LEU A 26 -0.04 2.26 16.65
CA LEU A 26 -1.39 1.67 16.71
C LEU A 26 -2.45 2.72 17.00
N LYS A 27 -2.18 3.62 17.95
CA LYS A 27 -3.07 4.73 18.28
C LYS A 27 -3.27 5.66 17.09
N GLN A 28 -2.20 5.97 16.36
CA GLN A 28 -2.25 6.84 15.18
C GLN A 28 -2.99 6.18 14.02
N LEU A 29 -2.83 4.87 13.83
CA LEU A 29 -3.65 4.12 12.87
C LEU A 29 -5.14 4.11 13.25
N GLY A 30 -5.47 4.04 14.54
CA GLY A 30 -6.84 4.18 15.03
C GLY A 30 -7.45 5.57 14.79
N GLY A 31 -6.61 6.61 14.79
CA GLY A 31 -6.99 7.99 14.41
C GLY A 31 -6.71 8.33 12.94
N GLY A 32 -6.36 7.34 12.12
CA GLY A 32 -5.92 7.50 10.74
C GLY A 32 -7.01 7.98 9.79
N SER A 33 -6.65 8.11 8.51
CA SER A 33 -7.61 8.41 7.45
C SER A 33 -7.89 7.18 6.60
N GLN A 34 -9.12 7.13 6.08
CA GLN A 34 -9.53 6.13 5.09
C GLN A 34 -10.06 6.88 3.86
N LEU A 35 -9.52 6.55 2.69
CA LEU A 35 -10.01 7.04 1.40
C LEU A 35 -10.59 5.89 0.61
N MET A 36 -11.86 6.01 0.22
CA MET A 36 -12.52 5.07 -0.69
C MET A 36 -12.50 5.62 -2.10
N VAL A 37 -11.95 4.85 -3.04
CA VAL A 37 -11.92 5.18 -4.46
C VAL A 37 -12.70 4.12 -5.23
N VAL A 38 -13.75 4.55 -5.94
CA VAL A 38 -14.51 3.67 -6.84
C VAL A 38 -14.00 3.91 -8.25
N ASN A 39 -13.38 2.89 -8.83
CA ASN A 39 -12.85 2.94 -10.19
C ASN A 39 -13.80 2.26 -11.17
N CYS A 40 -14.02 2.91 -12.31
CA CYS A 40 -14.86 2.44 -13.40
C CYS A 40 -14.06 2.50 -14.70
N PHE A 41 -13.75 1.33 -15.27
CA PHE A 41 -12.95 1.19 -16.47
C PHE A 41 -13.83 0.65 -17.61
N PRO A 42 -14.39 1.51 -18.48
CA PRO A 42 -15.25 1.07 -19.57
C PRO A 42 -14.49 0.26 -20.62
N PRO A 43 -15.21 -0.50 -21.48
CA PRO A 43 -14.59 -1.16 -22.63
C PRO A 43 -13.80 -0.18 -23.50
N CYS A 44 -12.60 -0.56 -23.90
CA CYS A 44 -11.66 0.27 -24.65
C CYS A 44 -11.40 -0.33 -26.05
N PRO A 45 -11.59 0.42 -27.16
CA PRO A 45 -11.39 -0.11 -28.50
C PRO A 45 -9.92 -0.41 -28.84
N GLU A 46 -8.98 0.25 -28.17
CA GLU A 46 -7.53 0.11 -28.38
C GLU A 46 -6.82 -0.26 -27.07
N PRO A 47 -7.09 -1.45 -26.51
CA PRO A 47 -6.62 -1.85 -25.18
C PRO A 47 -5.11 -2.03 -25.12
N ASP A 48 -4.46 -2.39 -26.23
CA ASP A 48 -3.00 -2.53 -26.31
C ASP A 48 -2.26 -1.18 -26.27
N LEU A 49 -2.98 -0.07 -26.51
CA LEU A 49 -2.46 1.29 -26.50
C LEU A 49 -2.91 2.11 -25.28
N THR A 50 -3.76 1.53 -24.42
CA THR A 50 -4.44 2.25 -23.34
C THR A 50 -4.31 1.52 -22.01
N LEU A 51 -3.93 2.24 -20.96
CA LEU A 51 -4.06 1.77 -19.59
C LEU A 51 -5.28 2.40 -18.93
N GLY A 52 -5.98 1.63 -18.12
CA GLY A 52 -7.03 2.15 -17.24
C GLY A 52 -6.42 2.98 -16.11
N MET A 53 -5.30 2.52 -15.56
CA MET A 53 -4.51 3.24 -14.57
C MET A 53 -3.01 3.04 -14.87
N PRO A 54 -2.19 4.09 -14.94
CA PRO A 54 -0.76 3.97 -15.18
C PRO A 54 -0.03 3.26 -14.01
N PRO A 55 1.21 2.79 -14.23
CA PRO A 55 2.06 2.25 -13.15
C PRO A 55 2.20 3.24 -11.98
N HIS A 56 1.86 2.80 -10.77
CA HIS A 56 2.02 3.57 -9.54
C HIS A 56 2.18 2.63 -8.33
N SER A 57 2.63 3.18 -7.20
CA SER A 57 2.51 2.57 -5.88
C SER A 57 1.45 3.32 -5.08
N ASP A 58 0.90 2.66 -4.07
CA ASP A 58 -0.11 3.29 -3.23
C ASP A 58 0.53 4.13 -2.13
N TYR A 59 0.07 5.37 -2.00
CA TYR A 59 0.34 6.16 -0.82
C TYR A 59 -0.39 5.57 0.40
N GLY A 60 0.20 5.77 1.58
CA GLY A 60 -0.40 5.37 2.86
C GLY A 60 0.12 4.03 3.33
N PHE A 61 -0.64 3.37 4.20
CA PHE A 61 -0.15 2.23 4.97
C PHE A 61 -0.59 0.90 4.35
N LEU A 62 -1.88 0.76 4.06
CA LEU A 62 -2.46 -0.49 3.55
C LEU A 62 -3.66 -0.19 2.67
N THR A 63 -3.77 -0.86 1.53
CA THR A 63 -4.95 -0.79 0.67
C THR A 63 -5.65 -2.14 0.65
N LEU A 64 -6.98 -2.09 0.75
CA LEU A 64 -7.87 -3.23 0.50
C LEU A 64 -8.62 -2.97 -0.80
N LEU A 65 -8.43 -3.83 -1.79
CA LEU A 65 -9.07 -3.72 -3.09
C LEU A 65 -10.11 -4.82 -3.26
N LEU A 66 -11.35 -4.40 -3.44
CA LEU A 66 -12.43 -5.24 -3.95
C LEU A 66 -12.50 -5.06 -5.47
N GLN A 67 -12.49 -6.15 -6.22
CA GLN A 67 -12.64 -6.13 -7.68
C GLN A 67 -13.72 -7.11 -8.11
N ASP A 68 -14.34 -6.85 -9.26
CA ASP A 68 -15.25 -7.77 -9.92
C ASP A 68 -14.51 -8.96 -10.56
N ASP A 69 -15.20 -9.74 -11.38
CA ASP A 69 -14.65 -10.91 -12.07
C ASP A 69 -13.89 -10.56 -13.37
N VAL A 70 -13.64 -9.27 -13.64
CA VAL A 70 -12.95 -8.83 -14.86
C VAL A 70 -11.49 -8.54 -14.54
N GLU A 71 -10.60 -9.26 -15.22
CA GLU A 71 -9.15 -9.03 -15.13
C GLU A 71 -8.77 -7.60 -15.52
N GLY A 72 -7.72 -7.10 -14.90
CA GLY A 72 -7.19 -5.77 -15.23
C GLY A 72 -6.03 -5.35 -14.34
N LEU A 73 -6.03 -5.75 -13.07
CA LEU A 73 -4.93 -5.44 -12.15
C LEU A 73 -3.67 -6.23 -12.54
N GLN A 74 -2.56 -5.53 -12.68
CA GLN A 74 -1.23 -6.10 -12.79
C GLN A 74 -0.29 -5.53 -11.73
N ILE A 75 0.57 -6.38 -11.18
CA ILE A 75 1.66 -5.99 -10.26
C ILE A 75 3.01 -6.20 -10.94
N GLN A 76 3.99 -5.38 -10.60
CA GLN A 76 5.36 -5.56 -11.08
C GLN A 76 6.13 -6.45 -10.10
N TYR A 77 6.66 -7.56 -10.60
CA TYR A 77 7.47 -8.50 -9.83
C TYR A 77 8.66 -8.98 -10.67
N LYS A 78 9.88 -8.78 -10.15
CA LYS A 78 11.14 -9.16 -10.83
C LYS A 78 11.26 -8.61 -12.26
N GLY A 79 10.77 -7.39 -12.50
CA GLY A 79 10.83 -6.72 -13.81
C GLY A 79 9.66 -7.04 -14.74
N GLU A 80 8.83 -8.03 -14.40
CA GLU A 80 7.71 -8.46 -15.21
C GLU A 80 6.38 -7.97 -14.65
N TRP A 81 5.39 -7.77 -15.53
CA TRP A 81 4.00 -7.47 -15.14
C TRP A 81 3.22 -8.78 -14.99
N ILE A 82 2.69 -9.02 -13.79
CA ILE A 82 1.92 -10.23 -13.46
C ILE A 82 0.47 -9.85 -13.22
N THR A 83 -0.45 -10.48 -13.95
CA THR A 83 -1.90 -10.31 -13.76
C THR A 83 -2.33 -10.94 -12.44
N VAL A 84 -3.10 -10.19 -11.66
CA VAL A 84 -3.75 -10.69 -10.45
C VAL A 84 -5.11 -11.22 -10.83
N GLU A 85 -5.27 -12.54 -10.82
CA GLU A 85 -6.53 -13.20 -11.12
C GLU A 85 -7.61 -12.81 -10.09
N PRO A 86 -8.79 -12.32 -10.52
CA PRO A 86 -9.89 -12.07 -9.60
C PRO A 86 -10.36 -13.34 -8.91
N MET A 87 -10.38 -13.32 -7.57
CA MET A 87 -10.90 -14.41 -6.76
C MET A 87 -12.21 -14.00 -6.09
N HIS A 88 -13.23 -14.85 -6.23
CA HIS A 88 -14.54 -14.63 -5.63
C HIS A 88 -14.45 -14.56 -4.09
N ASN A 89 -15.22 -13.67 -3.46
CA ASN A 89 -15.25 -13.44 -2.01
C ASN A 89 -13.88 -13.12 -1.40
N SER A 90 -13.02 -12.40 -2.11
CA SER A 90 -11.71 -12.00 -1.63
C SER A 90 -11.47 -10.51 -1.75
N PHE A 91 -10.48 -10.03 -0.99
CA PHE A 91 -9.85 -8.74 -1.22
C PHE A 91 -8.41 -8.98 -1.66
N VAL A 92 -7.94 -8.16 -2.59
CA VAL A 92 -6.50 -7.98 -2.77
C VAL A 92 -6.02 -7.01 -1.69
N VAL A 93 -4.96 -7.37 -0.98
CA VAL A 93 -4.33 -6.51 0.03
C VAL A 93 -2.96 -6.10 -0.47
N ASN A 94 -2.69 -4.81 -0.54
CA ASN A 94 -1.38 -4.29 -0.92
C ASN A 94 -0.82 -3.33 0.14
N ILE A 95 0.50 -3.37 0.25
CA ILE A 95 1.29 -2.51 1.12
C ILE A 95 1.44 -1.15 0.44
N GLY A 96 1.24 -0.08 1.21
CA GLY A 96 1.50 1.28 0.75
C GLY A 96 2.89 1.79 1.16
N ASP A 97 3.29 2.91 0.57
CA ASP A 97 4.63 3.51 0.71
C ASP A 97 4.97 3.85 2.16
N HIS A 98 4.01 4.29 2.97
CA HIS A 98 4.26 4.61 4.39
C HIS A 98 4.54 3.36 5.24
N LEU A 99 3.94 2.21 4.92
CA LEU A 99 4.28 0.96 5.61
C LEU A 99 5.64 0.42 5.14
N GLU A 100 6.00 0.59 3.87
CA GLU A 100 7.37 0.33 3.41
C GLU A 100 8.40 1.18 4.20
N ILE A 101 8.16 2.49 4.33
CA ILE A 101 9.02 3.39 5.10
C ILE A 101 9.09 2.97 6.56
N PHE A 102 7.94 2.76 7.22
CA PHE A 102 7.86 2.37 8.62
C PHE A 102 8.60 1.05 8.89
N SER A 103 8.45 0.07 8.00
CA SER A 103 9.11 -1.24 8.10
C SER A 103 10.60 -1.22 7.71
N ASN A 104 11.17 -0.05 7.43
CA ASN A 104 12.51 0.13 6.88
C ASN A 104 12.77 -0.78 5.67
N GLY A 105 11.76 -0.94 4.82
CA GLY A 105 11.85 -1.71 3.58
C GLY A 105 11.70 -3.22 3.73
N ARG A 106 11.31 -3.73 4.90
CA ARG A 106 10.97 -5.17 5.07
C ARG A 106 9.69 -5.53 4.31
N TYR A 107 8.69 -4.66 4.35
CA TYR A 107 7.54 -4.74 3.45
C TYR A 107 7.76 -3.89 2.22
N LYS A 108 7.23 -4.37 1.09
CA LYS A 108 7.38 -3.76 -0.22
C LYS A 108 6.08 -3.20 -0.74
N SER A 109 6.06 -1.90 -0.96
CA SER A 109 5.09 -1.20 -1.77
C SER A 109 5.44 -1.47 -3.23
N VAL A 110 4.57 -2.20 -3.93
CA VAL A 110 4.84 -2.69 -5.28
C VAL A 110 4.18 -1.78 -6.32
N LEU A 111 4.89 -1.55 -7.42
CA LEU A 111 4.29 -0.92 -8.58
C LEU A 111 3.17 -1.81 -9.12
N HIS A 112 2.05 -1.19 -9.43
CA HIS A 112 0.89 -1.85 -10.01
C HIS A 112 0.22 -0.92 -11.01
N ARG A 113 -0.53 -1.50 -11.95
CA ARG A 113 -1.24 -0.80 -13.02
C ARG A 113 -2.55 -1.50 -13.31
N VAL A 114 -3.42 -0.85 -14.09
CA VAL A 114 -4.65 -1.46 -14.58
C VAL A 114 -4.67 -1.41 -16.10
N PHE A 115 -4.73 -2.58 -16.76
CA PHE A 115 -5.03 -2.66 -18.19
C PHE A 115 -6.55 -2.69 -18.41
N VAL A 116 -6.96 -2.34 -19.63
CA VAL A 116 -8.37 -2.35 -20.05
C VAL A 116 -8.59 -3.38 -21.14
N ASN A 117 -9.84 -3.69 -21.44
CA ASN A 117 -10.22 -4.68 -22.45
C ASN A 117 -11.34 -4.11 -23.34
N PRO A 118 -11.59 -4.68 -24.54
CA PRO A 118 -12.55 -4.11 -25.49
C PRO A 118 -14.00 -4.56 -25.28
N ALA A 119 -14.27 -5.48 -24.34
CA ALA A 119 -15.55 -6.19 -24.27
C ALA A 119 -16.34 -5.91 -22.99
N LYS A 120 -15.68 -5.80 -21.84
CA LYS A 120 -16.29 -5.77 -20.52
C LYS A 120 -15.88 -4.54 -19.73
N LEU A 121 -16.88 -3.90 -19.13
CA LEU A 121 -16.67 -2.92 -18.06
C LEU A 121 -16.01 -3.63 -16.87
N ARG A 122 -15.00 -3.00 -16.27
CA ARG A 122 -14.39 -3.42 -15.01
C ARG A 122 -14.66 -2.40 -13.91
N LEU A 123 -15.09 -2.87 -12.75
CA LEU A 123 -15.30 -2.08 -11.53
C LEU A 123 -14.37 -2.56 -10.42
N SER A 124 -13.88 -1.61 -9.62
CA SER A 124 -13.18 -1.94 -8.38
C SER A 124 -13.35 -0.85 -7.34
N VAL A 125 -13.29 -1.23 -6.07
CA VAL A 125 -13.32 -0.31 -4.93
C VAL A 125 -12.04 -0.49 -4.13
N ALA A 126 -11.22 0.57 -4.08
CA ALA A 126 -10.01 0.62 -3.28
C ALA A 126 -10.27 1.37 -1.97
N LEU A 127 -9.88 0.77 -0.85
CA LEU A 127 -9.93 1.36 0.49
C LEU A 127 -8.51 1.57 0.99
N LEU A 128 -8.01 2.79 0.84
CA LEU A 128 -6.67 3.19 1.25
C LEU A 128 -6.70 3.62 2.72
N HIS A 129 -5.95 2.91 3.56
CA HIS A 129 -5.80 3.21 4.98
C HIS A 129 -4.46 3.90 5.20
N SER A 130 -4.48 5.06 5.83
CA SER A 130 -3.30 5.86 6.11
C SER A 130 -3.26 6.31 7.56
N LEU A 131 -2.06 6.69 8.00
CA LEU A 131 -1.86 7.48 9.21
C LEU A 131 -2.47 8.89 9.02
N PRO A 132 -2.71 9.64 10.11
CA PRO A 132 -3.19 11.02 10.03
C PRO A 132 -2.27 11.86 9.14
N PHE A 133 -2.82 12.79 8.35
CA PHE A 133 -2.05 13.52 7.35
C PHE A 133 -0.87 14.33 7.92
N GLY A 134 -0.98 14.81 9.16
CA GLY A 134 0.11 15.53 9.86
C GLY A 134 1.05 14.62 10.66
N TYR A 135 0.85 13.30 10.62
CA TYR A 135 1.73 12.37 11.32
C TYR A 135 3.00 12.11 10.52
N MET A 136 4.14 12.28 11.18
CA MET A 136 5.44 12.02 10.59
C MET A 136 5.76 10.52 10.63
N VAL A 137 5.79 9.91 9.45
CA VAL A 137 6.20 8.53 9.23
C VAL A 137 7.71 8.44 9.18
N ARG A 138 8.27 7.47 9.89
CA ARG A 138 9.70 7.20 9.98
C ARG A 138 9.96 5.70 10.06
N PRO A 139 11.12 5.23 9.60
CA PRO A 139 11.55 3.85 9.88
C PRO A 139 11.54 3.57 11.38
N SER A 140 10.92 2.47 11.80
CA SER A 140 10.93 2.05 13.21
C SER A 140 12.36 1.82 13.68
N PRO A 141 12.81 2.45 14.80
CA PRO A 141 14.17 2.28 15.30
C PRO A 141 14.55 0.81 15.56
N LYS A 142 13.58 -0.02 15.97
CA LYS A 142 13.76 -1.46 16.20
C LYS A 142 14.04 -2.28 14.92
N LEU A 143 13.81 -1.71 13.74
CA LEU A 143 14.04 -2.36 12.44
C LEU A 143 15.29 -1.83 11.72
N ILE A 144 16.09 -1.01 12.42
CA ILE A 144 17.35 -0.45 11.94
C ILE A 144 18.49 -1.10 12.71
N ASP A 145 19.43 -1.70 11.98
CA ASP A 145 20.64 -2.31 12.54
C ASP A 145 21.77 -2.27 11.49
N ASP A 146 22.94 -2.82 11.82
CA ASP A 146 24.09 -2.83 10.90
C ASP A 146 23.83 -3.62 9.61
N ALA A 147 22.95 -4.62 9.64
CA ALA A 147 22.58 -5.44 8.48
C ALA A 147 21.44 -4.82 7.65
N ASN A 148 20.56 -4.03 8.28
CA ASN A 148 19.49 -3.26 7.66
C ASN A 148 19.58 -1.79 8.11
N PRO A 149 20.56 -1.03 7.59
CA PRO A 149 20.74 0.36 7.96
C PRO A 149 19.52 1.19 7.56
N ARG A 150 19.43 2.42 8.07
CA ARG A 150 18.31 3.30 7.76
C ARG A 150 18.23 3.58 6.25
N ARG A 151 17.10 3.22 5.62
CA ARG A 151 16.91 3.33 4.16
C ARG A 151 16.09 4.54 3.72
N TYR A 152 15.21 5.03 4.60
CA TYR A 152 14.26 6.09 4.26
C TYR A 152 14.41 7.31 5.18
N LYS A 153 14.11 8.49 4.63
CA LYS A 153 13.97 9.73 5.39
C LYS A 153 12.62 9.75 6.10
N ASP A 154 12.50 10.58 7.12
CA ASP A 154 11.20 10.89 7.71
C ASP A 154 10.35 11.64 6.65
N THR A 155 9.07 11.34 6.60
CA THR A 155 8.12 12.01 5.70
C THR A 155 6.75 12.10 6.35
N ASP A 156 6.00 13.13 6.00
CA ASP A 156 4.56 13.21 6.23
C ASP A 156 3.82 13.25 4.87
N PHE A 157 2.50 13.39 4.90
CA PHE A 157 1.70 13.44 3.68
C PHE A 157 2.10 14.60 2.77
N ALA A 158 2.27 15.80 3.34
CA ALA A 158 2.55 17.00 2.57
C ALA A 158 3.92 16.92 1.90
N THR A 159 4.93 16.45 2.63
CA THR A 159 6.29 16.24 2.10
C THR A 159 6.30 15.18 1.00
N PHE A 160 5.57 14.08 1.20
CA PHE A 160 5.45 13.03 0.19
C PHE A 160 4.76 13.55 -1.09
N LEU A 161 3.63 14.25 -0.96
CA LEU A 161 2.93 14.86 -2.09
C LEU A 161 3.80 15.87 -2.84
N HIS A 162 4.58 16.66 -2.11
CA HIS A 162 5.52 17.60 -2.73
C HIS A 162 6.59 16.85 -3.54
N TYR A 163 7.16 15.77 -2.99
CA TYR A 163 8.18 14.97 -3.67
C TYR A 163 7.67 14.32 -4.97
N ILE A 164 6.44 13.81 -5.00
CA ILE A 164 5.90 13.14 -6.21
C ILE A 164 5.36 14.12 -7.26
N SER A 165 5.23 15.41 -6.93
CA SER A 165 4.76 16.45 -7.86
C SER A 165 5.88 17.21 -8.56
N THR A 166 7.14 16.93 -8.20
CA THR A 166 8.36 17.47 -8.82
C THR A 166 9.00 16.46 -9.75
#